data_AF-V5GK09-F1
#
_entry.id   AF-V5GK09-F1
#
_cell.length_a   1.000
_cell.length_b   1.000
_cell.length_c   1.000
_cell.angle_alpha   90.00
_cell.angle_beta   90.00
_cell.angle_gamma   90.00
#
_symmetry.space_group_name_H-M   'P 1'
#
loop_
_entity.id
_entity.type
_entity.pdbx_description
1 polymer ?
#
loop_
_entity_poly.entity_id
_entity_poly.type
_entity_poly.pdbx_seq_one_letter_code
_entity_poly.pdbx_strand_id
1 'polypeptide(L)'
;RFENNSRTMLQPLLLENDSNCKVSLYHTPALRGLLKKYTPNRWNELLGLQHMKLYIFDDTLIISGANLSNDYFTNRQDRYFVIKDKRLSDFYSGLVSRVQRFSLQMDRNNNVGMNEEWKHAPYEGNKTEFVEKAGDTIEQYLLEAKDEQNVHKQEGFDTWILPMVQMGQLGIEQDAQITDKLLSEAPNG
;
A
#
# COMPACT_ATOMS: atom_id res chain seq x y z
N ARG A 1 6.56 -24.63 1.44
CA ARG A 1 6.89 -23.18 1.54
C ARG A 1 8.41 -23.09 1.56
N PHE A 2 9.02 -22.16 0.83
CA PHE A 2 10.48 -22.01 0.78
C PHE A 2 11.05 -21.61 2.16
N GLU A 3 12.21 -22.13 2.53
CA GLU A 3 12.90 -21.82 3.80
C GLU A 3 13.24 -20.33 3.91
N ASN A 4 13.71 -19.73 2.80
CA ASN A 4 14.01 -18.30 2.72
C ASN A 4 12.85 -17.56 2.04
N ASN A 5 12.14 -16.72 2.79
CA ASN A 5 11.07 -15.87 2.29
C ASN A 5 10.94 -14.60 3.17
N SER A 6 10.11 -13.64 2.75
CA SER A 6 9.97 -12.37 3.46
C SER A 6 9.54 -12.53 4.92
N ARG A 7 8.78 -13.58 5.27
CA ARG A 7 8.38 -13.82 6.67
C ARG A 7 9.55 -14.27 7.52
N THR A 8 10.34 -15.23 7.04
CA THR A 8 11.53 -15.68 7.79
C THR A 8 12.61 -14.59 7.87
N MET A 9 12.71 -13.74 6.85
CA MET A 9 13.59 -12.56 6.87
C MET A 9 13.16 -11.51 7.89
N LEU A 10 11.85 -11.24 8.02
CA LEU A 10 11.33 -10.21 8.94
C LEU A 10 11.12 -10.71 10.37
N GLN A 11 11.07 -12.03 10.61
CA GLN A 11 10.82 -12.61 11.92
C GLN A 11 11.76 -12.12 13.04
N PRO A 12 13.09 -11.97 12.81
CA PRO A 12 13.99 -11.47 13.85
C PRO A 12 13.60 -10.09 14.38
N LEU A 13 13.07 -9.21 13.53
CA LEU A 13 12.64 -7.87 13.93
C LEU A 13 11.48 -7.90 14.94
N LEU A 14 10.54 -8.84 14.77
CA LEU A 14 9.45 -9.06 15.71
C LEU A 14 9.94 -9.68 17.03
N LEU A 15 10.93 -10.57 16.96
CA LEU A 15 11.50 -11.20 18.16
C LEU A 15 12.26 -10.20 19.04
N GLU A 16 12.96 -9.24 18.41
CA GLU A 16 13.74 -8.22 19.10
C GLU A 16 12.89 -7.02 19.57
N ASN A 17 11.77 -6.74 18.91
CA ASN A 17 11.00 -5.50 19.09
C ASN A 17 9.47 -5.74 19.16
N ASP A 18 9.02 -6.68 19.98
CA ASP A 18 7.62 -7.15 20.07
C ASP A 18 6.60 -6.02 20.33
N SER A 19 6.99 -4.94 21.02
CA SER A 19 6.09 -3.80 21.30
C SER A 19 6.08 -2.72 20.23
N ASN A 20 7.14 -2.61 19.43
CA ASN A 20 7.40 -1.47 18.54
C ASN A 20 7.48 -1.86 17.05
N CYS A 21 7.31 -3.15 16.75
CA CYS A 21 7.34 -3.67 15.39
C CYS A 21 6.05 -4.42 15.08
N LYS A 22 5.44 -4.10 13.94
CA LYS A 22 4.29 -4.82 13.40
C LYS A 22 4.56 -5.18 11.96
N VAL A 23 4.31 -6.44 11.61
CA VAL A 23 4.42 -6.94 10.24
C VAL A 23 3.03 -7.25 9.72
N SER A 24 2.62 -6.50 8.69
CA SER A 24 1.35 -6.71 7.97
C SER A 24 1.64 -7.16 6.54
N LEU A 25 1.01 -8.25 6.12
CA LEU A 25 1.20 -8.91 4.84
C LEU A 25 -0.09 -8.74 4.02
N TYR A 26 -0.06 -7.81 3.07
CA TYR A 26 -1.18 -7.63 2.15
C TYR A 26 -1.33 -8.86 1.25
N HIS A 27 -2.57 -9.31 1.05
CA HIS A 27 -2.91 -10.39 0.14
C HIS A 27 -3.96 -9.91 -0.85
N THR A 28 -3.64 -9.98 -2.14
CA THR A 28 -4.58 -9.55 -3.20
C THR A 28 -5.83 -10.44 -3.23
N PRO A 29 -7.04 -9.86 -3.29
CA PRO A 29 -8.29 -10.61 -3.46
C PRO A 29 -8.39 -11.32 -4.83
N ALA A 30 -7.50 -11.04 -5.77
CA ALA A 30 -7.45 -11.75 -7.05
C ALA A 30 -6.87 -13.17 -6.91
N LEU A 31 -5.97 -13.40 -5.95
CA LEU A 31 -5.32 -14.69 -5.72
C LEU A 31 -6.08 -15.55 -4.69
N ARG A 32 -7.23 -16.10 -5.12
CA ARG A 32 -8.09 -17.01 -4.32
C ARG A 32 -8.11 -18.45 -4.88
N GLY A 33 -8.31 -19.45 -4.01
CA GLY A 33 -8.64 -20.83 -4.40
C GLY A 33 -7.67 -21.51 -5.40
N LEU A 34 -8.23 -22.21 -6.40
CA LEU A 34 -7.47 -22.95 -7.42
C LEU A 34 -6.65 -22.04 -8.35
N LEU A 35 -7.02 -20.77 -8.53
CA LEU A 35 -6.22 -19.80 -9.30
C LEU A 35 -4.82 -19.66 -8.69
N LYS A 36 -4.71 -19.57 -7.36
CA LYS A 36 -3.39 -19.60 -6.67
C LYS A 36 -2.55 -20.84 -7.00
N LYS A 37 -3.20 -21.98 -7.29
CA LYS A 37 -2.54 -23.27 -7.56
C LYS A 37 -2.10 -23.42 -9.03
N TYR A 38 -2.77 -22.74 -9.96
CA TYR A 38 -2.55 -22.92 -11.41
C TYR A 38 -2.05 -21.67 -12.14
N THR A 39 -2.10 -20.48 -11.54
CA THR A 39 -1.61 -19.25 -12.18
C THR A 39 -0.08 -19.24 -12.25
N PRO A 40 0.53 -19.16 -13.45
CA PRO A 40 1.97 -19.02 -13.59
C PRO A 40 2.43 -17.66 -13.05
N ASN A 41 3.59 -17.63 -12.37
CA ASN A 41 4.12 -16.43 -11.69
C ASN A 41 4.13 -15.15 -12.56
N ARG A 42 4.29 -15.27 -13.88
CA ARG A 42 4.31 -14.16 -14.84
C ARG A 42 2.99 -13.39 -14.95
N TRP A 43 1.87 -14.02 -14.59
CA TRP A 43 0.54 -13.38 -14.63
C TRP A 43 0.18 -12.71 -13.32
N ASN A 44 0.92 -12.96 -12.23
CA ASN A 44 0.65 -12.33 -10.93
C ASN A 44 0.83 -10.80 -10.97
N GLU A 45 1.77 -10.30 -11.79
CA GLU A 45 1.97 -8.84 -11.98
C GLU A 45 0.77 -8.17 -12.68
N LEU A 46 0.06 -8.89 -13.55
CA LEU A 46 -1.13 -8.39 -14.25
C LEU A 46 -2.39 -8.41 -13.36
N LEU A 47 -2.37 -9.16 -12.25
CA LEU A 47 -3.55 -9.46 -11.41
C LEU A 47 -3.74 -8.49 -10.22
N GLY A 48 -3.05 -7.34 -10.21
CA GLY A 48 -3.26 -6.30 -9.20
C GLY A 48 -2.37 -6.45 -7.96
N LEU A 49 -1.05 -6.44 -8.15
CA LEU A 49 -0.13 -6.35 -7.02
C LEU A 49 -0.20 -4.96 -6.40
N GLN A 50 -0.02 -4.92 -5.08
CA GLN A 50 0.14 -3.66 -4.36
C GLN A 50 1.60 -3.23 -4.50
N HIS A 51 1.85 -2.06 -5.11
CA HIS A 51 3.18 -1.62 -5.52
C HIS A 51 3.75 -0.45 -4.70
N MET A 52 3.10 -0.02 -3.62
CA MET A 52 3.61 1.11 -2.82
C MET A 52 4.94 0.72 -2.17
N LYS A 53 5.96 1.56 -2.36
CA LYS A 53 7.27 1.48 -1.70
C LYS A 53 7.48 2.82 -1.01
N LEU A 54 7.06 2.85 0.25
CA LEU A 54 7.03 4.05 1.07
C LEU A 54 7.88 3.77 2.30
N TYR A 55 8.74 4.73 2.66
CA TYR A 55 9.48 4.73 3.90
C TYR A 55 9.19 6.05 4.60
N ILE A 56 8.70 6.00 5.83
CA ILE A 56 8.25 7.17 6.58
C ILE A 56 9.04 7.23 7.88
N PHE A 57 9.70 8.35 8.12
CA PHE A 57 10.49 8.64 9.31
C PHE A 57 10.08 10.02 9.82
N ASP A 58 9.29 10.07 10.88
CA ASP A 58 8.66 11.29 11.39
C ASP A 58 7.96 12.06 10.25
N ASP A 59 8.41 13.29 9.95
CA ASP A 59 7.87 14.13 8.88
C ASP A 59 8.60 13.96 7.53
N THR A 60 9.41 12.89 7.38
CA THR A 60 10.15 12.58 6.15
C THR A 60 9.54 11.37 5.45
N LEU A 61 9.03 11.59 4.25
CA LEU A 61 8.56 10.57 3.34
C LEU A 61 9.59 10.27 2.26
N ILE A 62 9.86 8.99 2.03
CA ILE A 62 10.61 8.50 0.88
C ILE A 62 9.68 7.64 0.02
N ILE A 63 9.49 8.05 -1.23
CA ILE A 63 8.79 7.26 -2.25
C ILE A 63 9.84 6.73 -3.22
N SER A 64 9.90 5.41 -3.40
CA SER A 64 10.97 4.77 -4.20
C SER A 64 10.41 3.85 -5.28
N GLY A 65 11.15 3.68 -6.37
CA GLY A 65 10.95 2.57 -7.31
C GLY A 65 11.58 1.25 -6.84
N ALA A 66 12.49 1.30 -5.87
CA ALA A 66 13.26 0.14 -5.41
C ALA A 66 12.57 -0.66 -4.29
N ASN A 67 12.62 -1.99 -4.41
CA ASN A 67 12.30 -2.89 -3.29
C ASN A 67 13.49 -2.98 -2.34
N LEU A 68 13.24 -3.40 -1.09
CA LEU A 68 14.28 -3.80 -0.14
C LEU A 68 14.84 -5.18 -0.52
N SER A 69 15.65 -5.26 -1.59
CA SER A 69 16.30 -6.50 -2.04
C SER A 69 17.76 -6.27 -2.38
N ASN A 70 18.55 -7.36 -2.32
CA ASN A 70 19.99 -7.33 -2.57
C ASN A 70 20.35 -6.65 -3.90
N ASP A 71 19.64 -6.95 -4.99
CA ASP A 71 19.94 -6.40 -6.31
C ASP A 71 19.86 -4.86 -6.33
N TYR A 72 18.88 -4.27 -5.64
CA TYR A 72 18.72 -2.82 -5.51
C TYR A 72 19.78 -2.18 -4.60
N PHE A 73 20.43 -2.97 -3.73
CA PHE A 73 21.55 -2.50 -2.91
C PHE A 73 22.91 -2.65 -3.58
N THR A 74 23.04 -3.47 -4.62
CA THR A 74 24.34 -3.77 -5.23
C THR A 74 24.46 -3.33 -6.68
N ASN A 75 23.54 -3.76 -7.55
CA ASN A 75 23.75 -3.76 -8.99
C ASN A 75 22.61 -3.10 -9.80
N ARG A 76 21.62 -2.52 -9.12
CA ARG A 76 20.46 -1.89 -9.75
C ARG A 76 20.17 -0.53 -9.14
N GLN A 77 20.14 0.49 -9.99
CA GLN A 77 19.75 1.84 -9.62
C GLN A 77 18.26 2.07 -9.93
N ASP A 78 17.58 2.79 -9.04
CA ASP A 78 16.20 3.25 -9.24
C ASP A 78 16.06 4.70 -8.75
N ARG A 79 14.92 5.32 -9.05
CA ARG A 79 14.60 6.69 -8.64
C ARG A 79 13.87 6.69 -7.31
N TYR A 80 14.06 7.75 -6.54
CA TYR A 80 13.33 8.01 -5.32
C TYR A 80 13.15 9.51 -5.11
N PHE A 81 12.11 9.86 -4.37
CA PHE A 81 11.87 11.22 -3.88
C PHE A 81 11.99 11.21 -2.36
N VAL A 82 12.63 12.23 -1.81
CA VAL A 82 12.65 12.52 -0.37
C VAL A 82 11.88 13.80 -0.17
N ILE A 83 10.79 13.74 0.58
CA ILE A 83 9.89 14.86 0.81
C ILE A 83 9.77 15.06 2.33
N LYS A 84 10.11 16.25 2.81
CA LYS A 84 9.96 16.63 4.22
C LYS A 84 8.69 17.45 4.35
N ASP A 85 7.60 16.79 4.67
CA ASP A 85 6.31 17.41 4.91
C ASP A 85 5.48 16.54 5.85
N LYS A 86 5.03 17.13 6.96
CA LYS A 86 4.26 16.43 7.97
C LYS A 86 2.92 15.92 7.41
N ARG A 87 2.20 16.73 6.64
CA ARG A 87 0.84 16.39 6.18
C ARG A 87 0.87 15.24 5.19
N LEU A 88 1.86 15.25 4.29
CA LEU A 88 2.08 14.18 3.33
C LEU A 88 2.53 12.90 4.03
N SER A 89 3.39 13.01 5.03
CA SER A 89 3.83 11.87 5.85
C SER A 89 2.65 11.26 6.63
N ASP A 90 1.83 12.10 7.27
CA ASP A 90 0.60 11.70 7.96
C ASP A 90 -0.40 11.04 6.98
N PHE A 91 -0.54 11.59 5.76
CA PHE A 91 -1.40 11.02 4.72
C PHE A 91 -0.99 9.59 4.35
N TYR A 92 0.28 9.37 4.02
CA TYR A 92 0.74 8.04 3.63
C TYR A 92 0.78 7.08 4.82
N SER A 93 1.08 7.56 6.03
CA SER A 93 1.01 6.78 7.26
C SER A 93 -0.43 6.31 7.53
N GLY A 94 -1.42 7.19 7.40
CA GLY A 94 -2.83 6.86 7.51
C GLY A 94 -3.30 5.88 6.43
N LEU A 95 -2.91 6.09 5.17
CA LEU A 95 -3.21 5.18 4.06
C LEU A 95 -2.67 3.77 4.33
N VAL A 96 -1.38 3.67 4.73
CA VAL A 96 -0.76 2.40 5.09
C VAL A 96 -1.50 1.75 6.26
N SER A 97 -1.84 2.52 7.30
CA SER A 97 -2.63 2.03 8.43
C SER A 97 -3.97 1.44 8.00
N ARG A 98 -4.69 2.07 7.06
CA ARG A 98 -5.94 1.51 6.50
C ARG A 98 -5.70 0.22 5.74
N VAL A 99 -4.67 0.13 4.91
CA VAL A 99 -4.29 -1.12 4.22
C VAL A 99 -3.94 -2.23 5.21
N GLN A 100 -3.29 -1.88 6.32
CA GLN A 100 -2.94 -2.85 7.37
C GLN A 100 -4.16 -3.45 8.06
N ARG A 101 -5.31 -2.75 8.13
CA ARG A 101 -6.53 -3.26 8.79
C ARG A 101 -7.07 -4.52 8.12
N PHE A 102 -7.01 -4.58 6.79
CA PHE A 102 -7.44 -5.72 5.99
C PHE A 102 -6.28 -6.59 5.49
N SER A 103 -5.08 -6.40 6.05
CA SER A 103 -3.92 -7.24 5.80
C SER A 103 -3.77 -8.31 6.87
N LEU A 104 -3.06 -9.38 6.53
CA LEU A 104 -2.70 -10.42 7.47
C LEU A 104 -1.62 -9.93 8.43
N GLN A 105 -1.78 -10.14 9.73
CA GLN A 105 -0.76 -9.81 10.72
C GLN A 105 0.08 -11.04 11.04
N MET A 106 1.40 -10.85 11.05
CA MET A 106 2.36 -11.88 11.43
C MET A 106 2.81 -11.68 12.87
N ASP A 107 2.75 -12.74 13.68
CA ASP A 107 3.28 -12.75 15.05
C ASP A 107 4.76 -13.16 15.09
N ARG A 108 5.39 -13.03 16.27
CA ARG A 108 6.77 -13.43 16.54
C ARG A 108 7.06 -14.93 16.30
N ASN A 109 6.04 -15.76 16.38
CA ASN A 109 6.12 -17.21 16.15
C ASN A 109 5.92 -17.56 14.67
N ASN A 110 5.88 -16.56 13.78
CA ASN A 110 5.61 -16.72 12.36
C ASN A 110 4.23 -17.35 12.10
N ASN A 111 3.25 -17.17 12.99
CA ASN A 111 1.86 -17.39 12.69
C ASN A 111 1.29 -16.18 11.98
N VAL A 112 0.24 -16.41 11.18
CA VAL A 112 -0.39 -15.35 10.40
C VAL A 112 -1.90 -15.45 10.58
N GLY A 113 -2.51 -14.33 10.98
CA GLY A 113 -3.95 -14.22 11.20
C GLY A 113 -4.49 -12.87 10.74
N MET A 114 -5.81 -12.75 10.63
CA MET A 114 -6.44 -11.46 10.40
C MET A 114 -6.52 -10.67 11.70
N ASN A 115 -6.64 -9.35 11.60
CA ASN A 115 -7.05 -8.52 12.73
C ASN A 115 -8.42 -8.98 13.24
N GLU A 116 -8.62 -9.07 14.55
CA GLU A 116 -9.91 -9.43 15.17
C GLU A 116 -11.07 -8.51 14.73
N GLU A 117 -10.76 -7.24 14.46
CA GLU A 117 -11.74 -6.27 13.97
C GLU A 117 -12.14 -6.49 12.50
N TRP A 118 -11.39 -7.29 11.75
CA TRP A 118 -11.60 -7.52 10.33
C TRP A 118 -12.12 -8.93 10.03
N LYS A 119 -13.40 -9.00 9.63
CA LYS A 119 -14.12 -10.29 9.50
C LYS A 119 -14.03 -10.93 8.12
N HIS A 120 -13.63 -10.19 7.09
CA HIS A 120 -13.63 -10.67 5.71
C HIS A 120 -12.22 -11.09 5.29
N ALA A 121 -11.94 -12.39 5.19
CA ALA A 121 -10.60 -12.83 4.79
C ALA A 121 -10.30 -12.47 3.31
N PRO A 122 -9.07 -12.06 2.96
CA PRO A 122 -8.71 -11.71 1.57
C PRO A 122 -8.62 -12.93 0.64
N TYR A 123 -8.47 -14.14 1.19
CA TYR A 123 -8.33 -15.39 0.43
C TYR A 123 -9.47 -16.41 0.65
N GLU A 124 -10.34 -16.17 1.62
CA GLU A 124 -11.46 -17.05 2.03
C GLU A 124 -12.77 -16.25 2.08
N GLY A 125 -13.92 -16.94 2.06
CA GLY A 125 -15.23 -16.29 2.10
C GLY A 125 -15.61 -15.53 0.81
N ASN A 126 -16.50 -14.54 0.95
CA ASN A 126 -17.04 -13.77 -0.17
C ASN A 126 -16.02 -12.72 -0.68
N LYS A 127 -15.62 -12.84 -1.94
CA LYS A 127 -14.67 -11.91 -2.58
C LYS A 127 -15.25 -10.51 -2.73
N THR A 128 -16.51 -10.41 -3.15
CA THR A 128 -17.17 -9.12 -3.42
C THR A 128 -17.28 -8.31 -2.13
N GLU A 129 -17.74 -8.93 -1.05
CA GLU A 129 -17.81 -8.27 0.26
C GLU A 129 -16.43 -7.79 0.74
N PHE A 130 -15.37 -8.59 0.54
CA PHE A 130 -14.02 -8.15 0.89
C PHE A 130 -13.60 -6.91 0.08
N VAL A 131 -13.81 -6.96 -1.24
CA VAL A 131 -13.45 -5.87 -2.17
C VAL A 131 -14.21 -4.60 -1.81
N GLU A 132 -15.52 -4.69 -1.60
CA GLU A 132 -16.37 -3.57 -1.18
C GLU A 132 -15.87 -2.99 0.15
N LYS A 133 -15.73 -3.82 1.20
CA LYS A 133 -15.31 -3.30 2.52
C LYS A 133 -13.91 -2.71 2.53
N ALA A 134 -12.96 -3.33 1.83
CA ALA A 134 -11.61 -2.82 1.73
C ALA A 134 -11.55 -1.54 0.88
N GLY A 135 -12.34 -1.48 -0.21
CA GLY A 135 -12.55 -0.29 -1.02
C GLY A 135 -13.11 0.87 -0.21
N ASP A 136 -14.27 0.66 0.43
CA ASP A 136 -14.94 1.62 1.31
C ASP A 136 -13.98 2.20 2.35
N THR A 137 -13.17 1.33 2.97
CA THR A 137 -12.21 1.73 4.02
C THR A 137 -11.16 2.72 3.51
N ILE A 138 -10.70 2.56 2.27
CA ILE A 138 -9.70 3.44 1.67
C ILE A 138 -10.38 4.68 1.07
N GLU A 139 -11.50 4.51 0.38
CA GLU A 139 -12.26 5.63 -0.21
C GLU A 139 -12.69 6.63 0.87
N GLN A 140 -13.23 6.15 1.99
CA GLN A 140 -13.58 6.99 3.13
C GLN A 140 -12.37 7.79 3.63
N TYR A 141 -11.21 7.15 3.74
CA TYR A 141 -9.98 7.84 4.16
C TYR A 141 -9.52 8.91 3.17
N LEU A 142 -9.64 8.66 1.87
CA LEU A 142 -9.30 9.64 0.83
C LEU A 142 -10.23 10.86 0.87
N LEU A 143 -11.52 10.65 1.15
CA LEU A 143 -12.50 11.72 1.34
C LEU A 143 -12.16 12.55 2.59
N GLU A 144 -11.92 11.90 3.74
CA GLU A 144 -11.52 12.55 4.99
C GLU A 144 -10.25 13.40 4.81
N ALA A 145 -9.20 12.81 4.22
CA ALA A 145 -7.94 13.50 3.97
C ALA A 145 -8.08 14.70 3.03
N LYS A 146 -8.94 14.59 2.00
CA LYS A 146 -9.23 15.69 1.09
C LYS A 146 -9.91 16.85 1.82
N ASP A 147 -10.86 16.56 2.70
CA ASP A 147 -11.58 17.59 3.45
C ASP A 147 -10.64 18.30 4.45
N GLU A 148 -9.83 17.55 5.18
CA GLU A 148 -8.80 18.10 6.09
C GLU A 148 -7.81 19.01 5.37
N GLN A 149 -7.31 18.58 4.20
CA GLN A 149 -6.37 19.38 3.40
C GLN A 149 -7.01 20.67 2.85
N ASN A 150 -8.30 20.65 2.51
CA ASN A 150 -9.00 21.85 2.05
C ASN A 150 -9.22 22.88 3.15
N VAL A 151 -9.40 22.44 4.39
CA VAL A 151 -9.52 23.33 5.57
C VAL A 151 -8.19 23.98 5.92
N HIS A 152 -7.07 23.26 5.74
CA HIS A 152 -5.72 23.73 6.09
C HIS A 152 -4.93 24.29 4.92
N LYS A 153 -5.61 24.84 3.90
CA LYS A 153 -4.94 25.53 2.79
C LYS A 153 -4.08 26.67 3.33
N GLN A 154 -2.80 26.61 2.98
CA GLN A 154 -1.81 27.62 3.34
C GLN A 154 -1.27 28.22 2.04
N GLU A 155 -1.19 29.54 2.02
CA GLU A 155 -0.58 30.29 0.92
C GLU A 155 0.94 30.38 1.10
N GLY A 156 1.65 30.72 0.03
CA GLY A 156 3.10 30.94 0.06
C GLY A 156 3.97 29.75 -0.30
N PHE A 157 3.38 28.65 -0.80
CA PHE A 157 4.14 27.55 -1.40
C PHE A 157 4.33 27.75 -2.90
N ASP A 158 5.50 27.38 -3.41
CA ASP A 158 5.84 27.38 -4.84
C ASP A 158 5.57 26.03 -5.52
N THR A 159 5.32 24.98 -4.73
CA THR A 159 5.21 23.60 -5.19
C THR A 159 3.95 22.96 -4.62
N TRP A 160 3.18 22.30 -5.49
CA TRP A 160 1.99 21.54 -5.12
C TRP A 160 2.26 20.05 -5.26
N ILE A 161 1.97 19.28 -4.22
CA ILE A 161 2.05 17.82 -4.23
C ILE A 161 0.64 17.28 -4.01
N LEU A 162 0.14 16.53 -4.99
CA LEU A 162 -1.18 15.92 -4.96
C LEU A 162 -1.00 14.40 -4.84
N PRO A 163 -1.12 13.80 -3.64
CA PRO A 163 -1.00 12.36 -3.50
C PRO A 163 -2.22 11.69 -4.14
N MET A 164 -1.97 10.81 -5.11
CA MET A 164 -3.00 10.04 -5.81
C MET A 164 -2.88 8.56 -5.46
N VAL A 165 -4.02 7.87 -5.42
CA VAL A 165 -4.07 6.44 -5.08
C VAL A 165 -4.71 5.63 -6.21
N GLN A 166 -4.04 4.55 -6.61
CA GLN A 166 -4.55 3.55 -7.55
C GLN A 166 -4.60 2.18 -6.86
N MET A 167 -5.81 1.68 -6.61
CA MET A 167 -6.05 0.31 -6.12
C MET A 167 -7.26 -0.29 -6.84
N GLY A 168 -7.18 -0.44 -8.17
CA GLY A 168 -8.32 -0.88 -9.00
C GLY A 168 -8.92 -2.23 -8.59
N GLN A 169 -8.15 -3.12 -7.96
CA GLN A 169 -8.69 -4.38 -7.39
C GLN A 169 -9.68 -4.18 -6.23
N LEU A 170 -9.69 -2.98 -5.65
CA LEU A 170 -10.60 -2.51 -4.61
C LEU A 170 -11.60 -1.46 -5.15
N GLY A 171 -11.64 -1.24 -6.47
CA GLY A 171 -12.50 -0.22 -7.10
C GLY A 171 -11.96 1.22 -7.03
N ILE A 172 -10.68 1.41 -6.65
CA ILE A 172 -10.11 2.75 -6.46
C ILE A 172 -9.26 3.13 -7.67
N GLU A 173 -9.72 4.10 -8.43
CA GLU A 173 -9.15 4.49 -9.73
C GLU A 173 -8.82 5.99 -9.82
N GLN A 174 -8.61 6.64 -8.68
CA GLN A 174 -8.41 8.08 -8.59
C GLN A 174 -7.25 8.57 -9.48
N ASP A 175 -6.10 7.90 -9.42
CA ASP A 175 -4.92 8.23 -10.22
C ASP A 175 -5.18 8.14 -11.72
N ALA A 176 -5.83 7.04 -12.17
CA ALA A 176 -6.20 6.86 -13.57
C ALA A 176 -7.15 7.95 -14.06
N GLN A 177 -8.18 8.28 -13.27
CA GLN A 177 -9.17 9.31 -13.61
C GLN A 177 -8.52 10.71 -13.69
N ILE A 178 -7.65 11.06 -12.74
CA ILE A 178 -6.96 12.36 -12.74
C ILE A 178 -5.99 12.45 -13.92
N THR A 179 -5.24 11.38 -14.18
CA THR A 179 -4.26 11.36 -15.28
C THR A 179 -4.95 11.49 -16.64
N ASP A 180 -6.05 10.75 -16.86
CA ASP A 180 -6.83 10.84 -18.10
C ASP A 180 -7.37 12.27 -18.31
N LYS A 181 -7.92 12.87 -17.25
CA LYS A 181 -8.39 14.25 -17.29
C LYS A 181 -7.27 15.24 -17.60
N LEU A 182 -6.13 15.12 -16.93
CA LEU A 182 -4.99 16.01 -17.13
C LEU A 182 -4.46 15.92 -18.57
N LEU A 183 -4.40 14.72 -19.14
CA LEU A 183 -3.93 14.48 -20.51
C LEU A 183 -4.93 14.94 -21.56
N SER A 184 -6.24 14.77 -21.32
CA SER A 184 -7.29 15.20 -22.25
C SER A 184 -7.54 16.71 -22.25
N GLU A 185 -7.25 17.38 -21.13
CA GLU A 185 -7.34 18.85 -21.00
C GLU A 185 -6.00 19.55 -21.32
N ALA A 186 -4.93 18.80 -21.62
CA ALA A 186 -3.63 19.37 -21.94
C ALA A 186 -3.74 20.26 -23.20
N PRO A 187 -3.15 21.47 -23.19
CA PRO A 187 -3.13 22.31 -24.38
C PRO A 187 -2.46 21.58 -25.55
N ASN A 188 -3.00 21.75 -26.75
CA ASN A 188 -2.29 21.31 -27.95
C ASN A 188 -0.95 22.06 -28.03
N GLY A 189 0.14 21.30 -28.03
CA GLY A 189 1.51 21.81 -28.17
C GLY A 189 1.81 22.40 -29.54
#